data_AF-A0ABD3NKR5-F1
#
_entry.id   AF-A0ABD3NKR5-F1
#
_cell.length_a   1.000
_cell.length_b   1.000
_cell.length_c   1.000
_cell.angle_alpha   90.00
_cell.angle_beta   90.00
_cell.angle_gamma   90.00
#
_symmetry.space_group_name_H-M   'P 1'
#
loop_
_entity.id
_entity.type
_entity.pdbx_description
1 polymer ?
#
loop_
_entity_poly.entity_id
_entity_poly.type
_entity_poly.pdbx_seq_one_letter_code
_entity_poly.pdbx_strand_id
1 'polypeptide(L)'
;MVDTTPLIPTSSGSDSKQGHKIFCCCCDSKRAVQIFNILAIISVVIMMTLLSVNKYADVEVDVNGDPYADQELHELKANYRYYMIAYGVGLGVYLIVLCGASMYSPCLVSIAILYSLFNLANMIYFGVTQGQDEEGWIFGYIVWPIVWEMLYIYPHAVFISEINRGIMTPETYARERHSCCCV
;
A
#
# COMPACT_ATOMS: atom_id res chain seq x y z
N MET A 1 -14.52 38.43 14.08
CA MET A 1 -13.13 38.89 13.98
C MET A 1 -12.47 38.04 12.90
N VAL A 2 -12.21 38.63 11.74
CA VAL A 2 -11.42 37.98 10.68
C VAL A 2 -9.98 38.36 10.99
N ASP A 3 -9.16 37.37 11.32
CA ASP A 3 -7.75 37.59 11.59
C ASP A 3 -7.05 37.98 10.28
N THR A 4 -6.82 39.29 10.09
CA THR A 4 -6.13 39.84 8.93
C THR A 4 -4.63 39.91 9.14
N THR A 5 -4.08 39.17 10.11
CA THR A 5 -2.63 39.06 10.25
C THR A 5 -2.09 38.46 8.95
N PRO A 6 -1.29 39.19 8.16
CA PRO A 6 -0.65 38.61 6.99
C PRO A 6 0.27 37.50 7.51
N LEU A 7 -0.11 36.25 7.26
CA LEU A 7 0.64 35.04 7.65
C LEU A 7 1.93 34.85 6.83
N ILE A 8 2.54 35.93 6.36
CA ILE A 8 3.82 35.90 5.65
C ILE A 8 4.71 37.01 6.22
N PRO A 9 5.89 36.68 6.79
CA PRO A 9 6.92 37.66 7.02
C PRO A 9 7.41 38.18 5.65
N THR A 10 7.07 39.42 5.30
CA THR A 10 7.73 40.14 4.23
C THR A 10 9.14 40.53 4.69
N SER A 11 10.07 39.58 4.62
CA SER A 11 11.50 39.88 4.60
C SER A 11 12.23 38.83 3.78
N SER A 12 12.46 39.14 2.50
CA SER A 12 13.60 38.78 1.62
C SER A 12 14.66 37.76 2.09
N GLY A 13 14.25 36.66 2.70
CA GLY A 13 15.06 35.52 3.09
C GLY A 13 14.27 34.30 2.65
N SER A 14 14.89 33.43 1.87
CA SER A 14 14.26 32.29 1.24
C SER A 14 13.38 31.50 2.22
N ASP A 15 12.06 31.61 2.10
CA ASP A 15 11.10 30.72 2.76
C ASP A 15 11.30 29.33 2.18
N SER A 16 12.24 28.60 2.77
CA SER A 16 12.55 27.23 2.39
C SER A 16 11.35 26.36 2.73
N LYS A 17 10.84 25.64 1.72
CA LYS A 17 9.77 24.65 1.83
C LYS A 17 9.94 23.80 3.11
N GLN A 18 8.93 23.81 3.98
CA GLN A 18 8.94 23.04 5.24
C GLN A 18 8.54 21.56 5.05
N GLY A 19 7.97 21.20 3.89
CA GLY A 19 7.57 19.83 3.57
C GLY A 19 8.74 18.91 3.21
N HIS A 20 8.67 17.65 3.64
CA HIS A 20 9.68 16.64 3.35
C HIS A 20 9.66 16.27 1.86
N LYS A 21 10.84 15.99 1.27
CA LYS A 21 10.91 15.41 -0.08
C LYS A 21 10.80 13.90 0.04
N ILE A 22 9.60 13.36 -0.17
CA ILE A 22 9.39 11.91 -0.27
C ILE A 22 10.02 11.38 -1.56
N PHE A 23 10.56 10.16 -1.46
CA PHE A 23 11.42 9.49 -2.43
C PHE A 23 10.96 9.58 -3.91
N CYS A 24 11.94 9.80 -4.78
CA CYS A 24 11.94 9.75 -6.24
C CYS A 24 11.06 10.76 -7.02
N CYS A 25 9.74 10.89 -6.77
CA CYS A 25 8.88 11.76 -7.60
C CYS A 25 7.65 12.35 -6.89
N CYS A 26 7.25 11.82 -5.72
CA CYS A 26 6.04 12.30 -5.04
C CYS A 26 6.41 13.40 -4.04
N CYS A 27 6.32 14.66 -4.46
CA CYS A 27 6.54 15.81 -3.56
C CYS A 27 5.42 16.04 -2.52
N ASP A 28 4.41 15.16 -2.50
CA ASP A 28 3.15 15.29 -1.78
C ASP A 28 2.78 13.92 -1.17
N SER A 29 2.87 13.83 0.16
CA SER A 29 2.64 12.59 0.93
C SER A 29 1.21 12.08 0.78
N LYS A 30 0.21 12.96 0.67
CA LYS A 30 -1.18 12.59 0.43
C LYS A 30 -1.36 11.91 -0.92
N ARG A 31 -0.79 12.50 -1.97
CA ARG A 31 -0.85 11.89 -3.32
C ARG A 31 -0.11 10.56 -3.35
N ALA A 32 1.03 10.46 -2.68
CA ALA A 32 1.75 9.19 -2.56
C ALA A 32 0.86 8.12 -1.93
N VAL A 33 0.25 8.38 -0.76
CA VAL A 33 -0.69 7.46 -0.10
C VAL A 33 -1.83 7.06 -1.04
N GLN A 34 -2.42 8.02 -1.76
CA GLN A 34 -3.49 7.72 -2.73
C GLN A 34 -3.01 6.81 -3.87
N ILE A 35 -1.85 7.11 -4.48
CA ILE A 35 -1.28 6.31 -5.58
C ILE A 35 -0.97 4.89 -5.11
N PHE A 36 -0.29 4.74 -3.97
CA PHE A 36 0.05 3.42 -3.43
C PHE A 36 -1.20 2.58 -3.10
N ASN A 37 -2.26 3.19 -2.56
CA ASN A 37 -3.52 2.48 -2.32
C ASN A 37 -4.26 2.13 -3.62
N ILE A 38 -4.24 2.99 -4.64
CA ILE A 38 -4.83 2.67 -5.94
C ILE A 38 -4.09 1.49 -6.59
N LEU A 39 -2.74 1.50 -6.56
CA LEU A 39 -1.93 0.38 -7.06
C LEU A 39 -2.22 -0.90 -6.29
N ALA A 40 -2.37 -0.83 -4.97
CA ALA A 40 -2.74 -1.97 -4.14
C ALA A 40 -4.13 -2.53 -4.49
N ILE A 41 -5.11 -1.66 -4.71
CA ILE A 41 -6.46 -2.07 -5.15
C ILE A 41 -6.40 -2.78 -6.51
N ILE A 42 -5.68 -2.21 -7.48
CA ILE A 42 -5.50 -2.83 -8.81
C ILE A 42 -4.84 -4.21 -8.66
N SER A 43 -3.77 -4.31 -7.87
CA SER A 43 -3.07 -5.56 -7.61
C SER A 43 -3.99 -6.61 -6.98
N VAL A 44 -4.79 -6.24 -5.96
CA VAL A 44 -5.75 -7.14 -5.32
C VAL A 44 -6.82 -7.61 -6.29
N VAL A 45 -7.38 -6.72 -7.11
CA VAL A 45 -8.40 -7.08 -8.12
C VAL A 45 -7.82 -8.05 -9.16
N ILE A 46 -6.59 -7.82 -9.63
CA ILE A 46 -5.89 -8.73 -10.53
C ILE A 46 -5.71 -10.10 -9.87
N MET A 47 -5.23 -10.14 -8.63
CA MET A 47 -5.01 -11.41 -7.90
C MET A 47 -6.31 -12.18 -7.67
N MET A 48 -7.39 -11.50 -7.25
CA MET A 48 -8.71 -12.13 -7.11
C MET A 48 -9.23 -12.69 -8.45
N THR A 49 -8.98 -11.98 -9.56
CA THR A 49 -9.36 -12.42 -10.90
C THR A 49 -8.57 -13.66 -11.32
N LEU A 50 -7.24 -13.65 -11.15
CA LEU A 50 -6.36 -14.79 -11.45
C LEU A 50 -6.75 -16.03 -10.64
N LEU A 51 -6.99 -15.87 -9.34
CA LEU A 51 -7.46 -16.96 -8.47
C LEU A 51 -8.81 -17.51 -8.93
N SER A 52 -9.72 -16.64 -9.37
CA SER A 52 -11.03 -17.06 -9.85
C SER A 52 -10.92 -17.82 -11.17
N VAL A 53 -10.10 -17.35 -12.12
CA VAL A 53 -9.85 -18.05 -13.39
C VAL A 53 -9.24 -19.43 -13.16
N ASN A 54 -8.21 -19.52 -12.29
CA ASN A 54 -7.55 -20.79 -11.98
C ASN A 54 -8.47 -21.80 -11.29
N LYS A 55 -9.48 -21.33 -10.54
CA LYS A 55 -10.49 -22.21 -9.96
C LYS A 55 -11.40 -22.86 -11.01
N TYR A 56 -11.73 -22.13 -12.08
CA TYR A 56 -12.62 -22.61 -13.15
C TYR A 56 -11.87 -23.31 -14.29
N ALA A 57 -10.54 -23.29 -14.27
CA ALA A 57 -9.70 -24.06 -15.19
C ALA A 57 -9.70 -25.57 -14.88
N ASP A 58 -10.85 -26.14 -14.49
CA ASP A 58 -11.14 -27.58 -14.48
C ASP A 58 -11.22 -28.16 -15.92
N VAL A 59 -10.83 -27.38 -16.94
CA VAL A 59 -10.53 -27.91 -18.26
C VAL A 59 -9.37 -28.87 -18.07
N GLU A 60 -9.58 -30.14 -18.43
CA GLU A 60 -8.60 -31.22 -18.46
C GLU A 60 -7.34 -30.77 -19.24
N VAL A 61 -6.50 -29.98 -18.62
CA VAL A 61 -5.14 -29.75 -19.09
C VAL A 61 -4.45 -31.02 -18.64
N ASP A 62 -4.22 -31.91 -19.60
CA ASP A 62 -3.27 -33.01 -19.46
C ASP A 62 -1.89 -32.36 -19.27
N VAL A 63 -1.61 -31.93 -18.02
CA VAL A 63 -0.36 -31.27 -17.62
C VAL A 63 0.73 -32.34 -17.56
N ASN A 64 1.07 -32.96 -18.69
CA ASN A 64 2.27 -33.76 -18.97
C ASN A 64 2.85 -34.65 -17.82
N GLY A 65 2.03 -35.09 -16.86
CA GLY A 65 2.44 -35.83 -15.68
C GLY A 65 3.46 -35.14 -14.76
N ASP A 66 3.50 -33.79 -14.66
CA ASP A 66 4.36 -33.13 -13.65
C ASP A 66 3.70 -33.17 -12.27
N PRO A 67 4.18 -34.02 -11.33
CA PRO A 67 3.57 -34.16 -10.01
C PRO A 67 3.65 -32.89 -9.16
N TYR A 68 4.57 -31.96 -9.46
CA TYR A 68 4.72 -30.73 -8.69
C TYR A 68 3.59 -29.72 -8.96
N ALA A 69 3.20 -29.56 -10.24
CA ALA A 69 2.12 -28.65 -10.62
C ALA A 69 0.76 -29.04 -10.02
N ASP A 70 0.50 -30.35 -9.94
CA ASP A 70 -0.73 -30.88 -9.35
C ASP A 70 -0.82 -30.60 -7.84
N GLN A 71 0.31 -30.68 -7.13
CA GLN A 71 0.35 -30.40 -5.69
C GLN A 71 0.07 -28.92 -5.40
N GLU A 72 0.73 -27.99 -6.11
CA GLU A 72 0.49 -26.55 -5.93
C GLU A 72 -0.95 -26.18 -6.24
N LEU A 73 -1.52 -26.73 -7.31
CA LEU A 73 -2.92 -26.49 -7.67
C LEU A 73 -3.88 -27.03 -6.60
N HIS A 74 -3.59 -28.21 -6.03
CA HIS A 74 -4.40 -28.79 -4.96
C HIS A 74 -4.36 -27.92 -3.69
N GLU A 75 -3.19 -27.44 -3.28
CA GLU A 75 -3.06 -26.52 -2.14
C GLU A 75 -3.76 -25.18 -2.39
N LEU A 76 -3.65 -24.65 -3.62
CA LEU A 76 -4.34 -23.43 -4.02
C LEU A 76 -5.86 -23.60 -3.96
N LYS A 77 -6.40 -24.73 -4.46
CA LYS A 77 -7.84 -25.04 -4.40
C LYS A 77 -8.31 -25.22 -2.96
N ALA A 78 -7.54 -25.90 -2.11
CA ALA A 78 -7.86 -26.09 -0.70
C ALA A 78 -7.94 -24.75 0.07
N ASN A 79 -7.03 -23.82 -0.23
CA ASN A 79 -6.93 -22.53 0.44
C ASN A 79 -7.68 -21.38 -0.27
N TYR A 80 -8.33 -21.63 -1.41
CA TYR A 80 -9.01 -20.61 -2.23
C TYR A 80 -9.96 -19.72 -1.41
N ARG A 81 -10.78 -20.33 -0.54
CA ARG A 81 -11.75 -19.58 0.28
C ARG A 81 -11.05 -18.61 1.24
N TYR A 82 -9.94 -19.04 1.83
CA TYR A 82 -9.15 -18.19 2.73
C TYR A 82 -8.57 -17.00 1.97
N TYR A 83 -7.94 -17.24 0.82
CA TYR A 83 -7.38 -16.18 -0.02
C TYR A 83 -8.43 -15.16 -0.47
N MET A 84 -9.61 -15.62 -0.94
CA MET A 84 -10.67 -14.71 -1.37
C MET A 84 -11.17 -13.81 -0.23
N ILE A 85 -11.31 -14.35 0.99
CA ILE A 85 -11.70 -13.56 2.16
C ILE A 85 -10.59 -12.56 2.51
N ALA A 86 -9.34 -13.00 2.56
CA ALA A 86 -8.20 -12.13 2.88
C ALA A 86 -8.07 -10.97 1.89
N TYR A 87 -8.15 -11.23 0.58
CA TYR A 87 -8.14 -10.19 -0.44
C TYR A 87 -9.35 -9.27 -0.36
N GLY A 88 -10.55 -9.80 -0.06
CA GLY A 88 -11.74 -8.98 0.15
C GLY A 88 -11.62 -8.02 1.34
N VAL A 89 -11.04 -8.48 2.45
CA VAL A 89 -10.73 -7.64 3.62
C VAL A 89 -9.71 -6.57 3.24
N GLY A 90 -8.63 -6.94 2.55
CA GLY A 90 -7.62 -6.01 2.07
C GLY A 90 -8.19 -4.92 1.18
N LEU A 91 -9.06 -5.28 0.23
CA LEU A 91 -9.77 -4.32 -0.61
C LEU A 91 -10.56 -3.30 0.22
N GLY A 92 -11.30 -3.77 1.24
CA GLY A 92 -12.04 -2.90 2.16
C GLY A 92 -11.12 -1.93 2.91
N VAL A 93 -9.98 -2.42 3.42
CA VAL A 93 -8.98 -1.59 4.09
C VAL A 93 -8.44 -0.50 3.16
N TYR A 94 -8.01 -0.85 1.94
CA TYR A 94 -7.48 0.14 0.99
C TYR A 94 -8.51 1.21 0.61
N LEU A 95 -9.79 0.86 0.49
CA LEU A 95 -10.86 1.83 0.26
C LEU A 95 -11.06 2.77 1.47
N ILE A 96 -11.03 2.24 2.70
CA ILE A 96 -11.12 3.05 3.93
C ILE A 96 -9.93 4.03 4.01
N VAL A 97 -8.74 3.58 3.63
CA VAL A 97 -7.53 4.41 3.65
C VAL A 97 -7.58 5.51 2.61
N LEU A 98 -8.13 5.25 1.41
CA LEU A 98 -8.39 6.30 0.41
C LEU A 98 -9.36 7.36 0.92
N CYS A 99 -10.41 6.95 1.63
CA CYS A 99 -11.32 7.88 2.32
C CYS A 99 -10.58 8.66 3.42
N GLY A 100 -9.78 7.98 4.24
CA GLY A 100 -8.96 8.58 5.29
C GLY A 100 -7.99 9.64 4.78
N ALA A 101 -7.27 9.35 3.69
CA ALA A 101 -6.36 10.27 3.04
C ALA A 101 -7.09 11.48 2.43
N SER A 102 -8.30 11.27 1.90
CA SER A 102 -9.15 12.34 1.37
C SER A 102 -9.68 13.26 2.47
N MET A 103 -10.01 12.70 3.63
CA MET A 103 -10.52 13.40 4.81
C MET A 103 -9.44 13.94 5.76
N TYR A 104 -8.15 13.72 5.47
CA TYR A 104 -7.03 14.04 6.38
C TYR A 104 -7.19 13.40 7.78
N SER A 105 -7.76 12.19 7.85
CA SER A 105 -7.95 11.47 9.12
C SER A 105 -6.78 10.52 9.38
N PRO A 106 -5.88 10.83 10.34
CA PRO A 106 -4.70 10.01 10.60
C PRO A 106 -5.08 8.64 11.18
N CYS A 107 -6.21 8.55 11.89
CA CYS A 107 -6.72 7.30 12.44
C CYS A 107 -7.07 6.29 11.34
N LEU A 108 -7.79 6.73 10.30
CA LEU A 108 -8.16 5.86 9.18
C LEU A 108 -6.93 5.43 8.37
N VAL A 109 -5.95 6.31 8.19
CA VAL A 109 -4.69 5.94 7.49
C VAL A 109 -3.83 4.99 8.33
N SER A 110 -3.88 5.10 9.66
CA SER A 110 -3.14 4.20 10.56
C SER A 110 -3.60 2.74 10.45
N ILE A 111 -4.86 2.50 10.06
CA ILE A 111 -5.38 1.15 9.79
C ILE A 111 -4.58 0.47 8.68
N ALA A 112 -4.13 1.22 7.66
CA ALA A 112 -3.29 0.69 6.58
C ALA A 112 -2.01 0.08 7.14
N ILE A 113 -1.32 0.80 8.02
CA ILE A 113 -0.04 0.37 8.60
C ILE A 113 -0.22 -0.89 9.45
N LEU A 114 -1.28 -0.95 10.26
CA LEU A 114 -1.57 -2.14 11.07
C LEU A 114 -1.89 -3.35 10.20
N TYR A 115 -2.71 -3.16 9.16
CA TYR A 115 -3.06 -4.21 8.21
C TYR A 115 -1.83 -4.71 7.43
N SER A 116 -0.98 -3.79 6.98
CA SER A 116 0.31 -4.05 6.34
C SER A 116 1.24 -4.91 7.19
N LEU A 117 1.41 -4.56 8.47
CA LEU A 117 2.23 -5.35 9.39
C LEU A 117 1.66 -6.76 9.62
N PHE A 118 0.34 -6.87 9.73
CA PHE A 118 -0.34 -8.17 9.82
C PHE A 118 -0.14 -8.99 8.55
N ASN A 119 -0.24 -8.38 7.37
CA ASN A 119 -0.04 -9.07 6.10
C ASN A 119 1.41 -9.54 5.93
N LEU A 120 2.39 -8.71 6.30
CA LEU A 120 3.80 -9.08 6.32
C LEU A 120 4.08 -10.28 7.25
N ALA A 121 3.49 -10.28 8.45
CA ALA A 121 3.62 -11.40 9.37
C ALA A 121 3.05 -12.69 8.79
N ASN A 122 1.89 -12.62 8.12
CA ASN A 122 1.31 -13.77 7.43
C ASN A 122 2.19 -14.24 6.26
N MET A 123 2.72 -13.34 5.43
CA MET A 123 3.61 -13.72 4.32
C MET A 123 4.86 -14.43 4.82
N ILE A 124 5.49 -13.93 5.89
CA ILE A 124 6.65 -14.58 6.50
C ILE A 124 6.26 -15.94 7.05
N TYR A 125 5.13 -16.04 7.75
CA TYR A 125 4.64 -17.31 8.30
C TYR A 125 4.42 -18.35 7.19
N PHE A 126 3.64 -18.02 6.16
CA PHE A 126 3.35 -18.93 5.05
C PHE A 126 4.60 -19.28 4.25
N GLY A 127 5.45 -18.29 3.95
CA GLY A 127 6.71 -18.50 3.22
C GLY A 127 7.66 -19.45 3.95
N VAL A 128 7.76 -19.35 5.28
CA VAL A 128 8.57 -20.27 6.10
C VAL A 128 7.97 -21.68 6.12
N THR A 129 6.64 -21.81 6.12
CA THR A 129 5.99 -23.13 6.16
C THR A 129 5.97 -23.86 4.81
N GLN A 130 6.01 -23.14 3.68
CA GLN A 130 5.87 -23.73 2.35
C GLN A 130 7.18 -23.82 1.55
N GLY A 131 8.17 -22.97 1.81
CA GLY A 131 9.28 -22.73 0.88
C GLY A 131 10.60 -23.45 1.16
N GLN A 132 10.69 -24.46 2.03
CA GLN A 132 12.01 -24.95 2.49
C GLN A 132 12.90 -25.58 1.41
N ASP A 133 12.33 -26.03 0.29
CA ASP A 133 13.04 -26.88 -0.68
C ASP A 133 13.46 -26.17 -1.99
N GLU A 134 13.11 -24.89 -2.20
CA GLU A 134 13.41 -24.18 -3.46
C GLU A 134 14.59 -23.21 -3.37
N GLU A 135 15.51 -23.24 -4.34
CA GLU A 135 16.58 -22.23 -4.42
C GLU A 135 16.00 -20.82 -4.57
N GLY A 136 16.34 -19.92 -3.63
CA GLY A 136 15.90 -18.52 -3.67
C GLY A 136 14.63 -18.20 -2.87
N TRP A 137 14.03 -19.17 -2.19
CA TRP A 137 12.81 -18.97 -1.38
C TRP A 137 12.95 -17.83 -0.35
N ILE A 138 14.11 -17.71 0.30
CA ILE A 138 14.39 -16.64 1.28
C ILE A 138 14.25 -15.27 0.62
N PHE A 139 14.78 -15.12 -0.60
CA PHE A 139 14.73 -13.83 -1.28
C PHE A 139 13.29 -13.50 -1.73
N GLY A 140 12.60 -14.47 -2.34
CA GLY A 140 11.25 -14.29 -2.88
C GLY A 140 10.17 -14.10 -1.81
N TYR A 141 10.23 -14.86 -0.72
CA TYR A 141 9.17 -14.91 0.30
C TYR A 141 9.47 -14.13 1.58
N ILE A 142 10.72 -13.76 1.83
CA ILE A 142 11.08 -13.00 3.04
C ILE A 142 11.62 -11.62 2.67
N VAL A 143 12.72 -11.55 1.91
CA VAL A 143 13.40 -10.27 1.66
C VAL A 143 12.55 -9.33 0.82
N TRP A 144 12.00 -9.83 -0.29
CA TRP A 144 11.21 -9.01 -1.21
C TRP A 144 9.92 -8.44 -0.58
N PRO A 145 9.10 -9.23 0.14
CA PRO A 145 7.93 -8.68 0.84
C PRO A 145 8.27 -7.63 1.89
N ILE A 146 9.37 -7.79 2.64
CA ILE A 146 9.81 -6.79 3.62
C ILE A 146 10.14 -5.46 2.92
N VAL A 147 10.91 -5.50 1.84
CA VAL A 147 11.27 -4.29 1.08
C VAL A 147 10.03 -3.61 0.52
N TRP A 148 9.13 -4.38 -0.07
CA TRP A 148 7.89 -3.87 -0.64
C TRP A 148 6.99 -3.23 0.44
N GLU A 149 6.84 -3.89 1.59
CA GLU A 149 6.00 -3.40 2.67
C GLU A 149 6.57 -2.12 3.31
N MET A 150 7.89 -2.03 3.45
CA MET A 150 8.56 -0.82 3.93
C MET A 150 8.34 0.35 2.98
N LEU A 151 8.38 0.10 1.65
CA LEU A 151 8.08 1.10 0.64
C LEU A 151 6.63 1.57 0.71
N TYR A 152 5.69 0.66 0.99
CA TYR A 152 4.27 0.98 1.16
C TYR A 152 3.97 1.72 2.46
N ILE A 153 4.53 1.30 3.60
CA ILE A 153 4.31 1.91 4.93
C ILE A 153 4.89 3.34 4.99
N TYR A 154 6.03 3.57 4.35
CA TYR A 154 6.73 4.86 4.42
C TYR A 154 5.85 6.09 4.11
N PRO A 155 5.18 6.21 2.94
CA PRO A 155 4.33 7.37 2.65
C PRO A 155 3.16 7.52 3.63
N HIS A 156 2.61 6.42 4.15
CA HIS A 156 1.54 6.46 5.15
C HIS A 156 2.03 7.05 6.48
N ALA A 157 3.18 6.59 6.96
CA ALA A 157 3.78 7.09 8.19
C ALA A 157 4.16 8.57 8.08
N VAL A 158 4.73 9.00 6.95
CA VAL A 158 5.06 10.41 6.73
C VAL A 158 3.79 11.27 6.67
N PHE A 159 2.76 10.84 5.93
CA PHE A 159 1.47 11.55 5.87
C PHE A 159 0.83 11.73 7.26
N ILE A 160 0.80 10.66 8.06
CA ILE A 160 0.29 10.73 9.45
C ILE A 160 1.12 11.71 10.29
N SER A 161 2.45 11.67 10.17
CA SER A 161 3.33 12.59 10.88
C SER A 161 3.11 14.05 10.45
N GLU A 162 2.86 14.32 9.18
CA GLU A 162 2.61 15.68 8.67
C GLU A 162 1.26 16.24 9.12
N ILE A 163 0.21 15.41 9.17
CA ILE A 163 -1.09 15.81 9.74
C ILE A 163 -0.95 16.10 11.23
N ASN A 164 -0.32 15.21 12.00
CA ASN A 164 -0.19 15.37 13.45
C ASN A 164 0.64 16.59 13.85
N ARG A 165 1.58 17.03 12.99
CA ARG A 165 2.37 18.24 13.18
C ARG A 165 1.65 19.52 12.71
N GLY A 166 0.46 19.40 12.12
CA GLY A 166 -0.27 20.54 11.54
C GLY A 166 0.40 21.12 10.28
N ILE A 167 1.36 20.41 9.69
CA ILE A 167 2.01 20.82 8.43
C ILE A 167 1.00 20.67 7.29
N MET A 168 0.27 19.55 7.30
CA MET A 168 -0.70 19.20 6.27
C MET A 168 -2.14 19.26 6.82
N THR A 169 -2.83 20.35 6.54
CA THR A 169 -4.26 20.55 6.81
C THR A 169 -4.98 20.88 5.50
N PRO A 170 -6.33 20.81 5.45
CA PRO A 170 -7.09 21.21 4.27
C PRO A 170 -6.75 22.63 3.78
N GLU A 171 -6.51 23.56 4.72
CA GLU A 171 -6.21 24.97 4.45
C GLU A 171 -4.79 25.16 3.92
N THR A 172 -3.79 24.48 4.52
CA THR A 172 -2.39 24.58 4.07
C THR A 172 -2.16 23.86 2.75
N TYR A 173 -2.84 22.73 2.54
CA TYR A 173 -2.72 21.93 1.32
C TYR A 173 -3.15 22.68 0.05
N ALA A 174 -4.20 23.51 0.15
CA ALA A 174 -4.64 24.32 -0.99
C ALA A 174 -3.54 25.26 -1.51
N ARG A 175 -2.69 25.76 -0.59
CA ARG A 175 -1.54 26.61 -0.92
C ARG A 175 -0.40 25.80 -1.56
N GLU A 176 -0.11 24.62 -1.01
CA GLU A 176 1.01 23.78 -1.48
C GLU A 176 0.74 23.09 -2.83
N ARG A 177 -0.53 22.93 -3.23
CA ARG A 177 -0.92 22.30 -4.51
C ARG A 177 -0.24 22.95 -5.73
N HIS A 178 0.08 24.24 -5.64
CA HIS A 178 0.69 25.01 -6.72
C HIS A 178 2.22 24.94 -6.76
N SER A 179 2.87 24.47 -5.70
CA SER A 179 4.32 24.70 -5.52
C SER A 179 5.22 23.56 -5.99
N CYS A 180 4.71 22.35 -6.22
CA CYS A 180 5.60 21.18 -6.16
C CYS A 180 5.70 20.27 -7.40
N CYS A 181 4.79 20.35 -8.39
CA CYS A 181 4.89 19.51 -9.60
C CYS A 181 4.32 20.13 -10.89
N CYS A 182 4.01 21.43 -10.90
CA CYS A 182 3.60 22.13 -12.13
C CYS A 182 4.69 23.12 -12.53
N VAL A 183 5.70 22.63 -13.25
CA VAL A 183 6.40 23.40 -14.29
C VAL A 183 5.89 22.84 -15.61
#